data_AF-A0A5C3KA78-F1
#
_entry.id   AF-A0A5C3KA78-F1
#
_cell.length_a   1.000
_cell.length_b   1.000
_cell.length_c   1.000
_cell.angle_alpha   90.00
_cell.angle_beta   90.00
_cell.angle_gamma   90.00
#
_symmetry.space_group_name_H-M   'P 1'
#
loop_
_entity.id
_entity.type
_entity.pdbx_description
1 polymer ?
#
loop_
_entity_poly.entity_id
_entity_poly.type
_entity_poly.pdbx_seq_one_letter_code
_entity_poly.pdbx_strand_id
1 'polypeptide(L)'
;MVLLDVLKDIFNSDLFDQKFCSLNGLDQALSDTQIDLPLLEECVPKAKFIPIVLHGSDVEWLINEKLSQIKMLRNLLEKEGWKETVLQVVVEKSSGMFLAAALQLNMLERCMHVRDLLMALVALPVGLSAMYATTMHRIKRQDGSELAKIALMWLVHAFSSLTMDNLQHAVAVNTTTLAFEPDVLVLPDALLSTCCGLITFELESNLVRLVHHTARNFLEPYLHNEGVDPHTLMASVCMAHLLTHGFNNLKGDLGDLYYTKYYGYTIEVFDINPFLRYSHRCWAAHTQSTIALPIAVKDFVQQCDRFTLGPNTTIGHWWDYINAFQLVALCNFSSLLAGWLDLDSPLSYYYYPPPANIDVNSTSALGRTLLALAAMKGHIDNVQLLLSMDGIDSMQPDIIGLMPLAGL
;
A
#
# COMPACT_ATOMS: atom_id res chain seq x y z
N MET A 1 9.96 -19.53 -18.51
CA MET A 1 10.59 -20.34 -17.46
C MET A 1 10.72 -19.44 -16.25
N VAL A 2 10.01 -19.72 -15.17
CA VAL A 2 9.89 -18.80 -14.02
C VAL A 2 11.26 -18.78 -13.34
N LEU A 3 11.75 -17.60 -12.94
CA LEU A 3 13.05 -17.43 -12.25
C LEU A 3 13.25 -18.45 -11.11
N LEU A 4 12.15 -18.83 -10.44
CA LEU A 4 12.12 -19.84 -9.40
C LEU A 4 12.55 -21.24 -9.87
N ASP A 5 12.17 -21.64 -11.08
CA ASP A 5 12.55 -22.94 -11.66
C ASP A 5 14.05 -22.95 -11.99
N VAL A 6 14.56 -21.85 -12.55
CA VAL A 6 16.00 -21.64 -12.81
C VAL A 6 16.80 -21.67 -11.51
N LEU A 7 16.33 -20.97 -10.47
CA LEU A 7 16.98 -20.96 -9.17
C LEU A 7 16.94 -22.33 -8.50
N LYS A 8 15.85 -23.10 -8.62
CA LYS A 8 15.78 -24.49 -8.14
C LYS A 8 16.74 -25.40 -8.90
N ASP A 9 16.84 -25.26 -10.21
CA ASP A 9 17.76 -26.05 -11.04
C ASP A 9 19.21 -25.73 -10.67
N ILE A 10 19.56 -24.45 -10.50
CA ILE A 10 20.88 -24.02 -10.03
C ILE A 10 21.14 -24.54 -8.61
N PHE A 11 20.17 -24.42 -7.71
CA PHE A 11 20.32 -24.85 -6.33
C PHE A 11 20.47 -26.37 -6.20
N ASN A 12 19.90 -27.14 -7.13
CA ASN A 12 20.05 -28.59 -7.19
C ASN A 12 21.20 -29.08 -8.07
N SER A 13 21.86 -28.18 -8.82
CA SER A 13 23.00 -28.52 -9.68
C SER A 13 24.30 -28.71 -8.89
N ASP A 14 25.21 -29.55 -9.37
CA ASP A 14 26.55 -29.69 -8.77
C ASP A 14 27.51 -28.55 -9.15
N LEU A 15 27.00 -27.41 -9.61
CA LEU A 15 27.81 -26.27 -10.05
C LEU A 15 28.51 -25.52 -8.91
N PHE A 16 28.02 -25.66 -7.68
CA PHE A 16 28.54 -24.94 -6.51
C PHE A 16 28.76 -25.87 -5.33
N ASP A 17 29.95 -25.81 -4.74
CA ASP A 17 30.37 -26.64 -3.59
C ASP A 17 29.55 -26.35 -2.32
N GLN A 18 29.04 -25.12 -2.18
CA GLN A 18 28.18 -24.70 -1.08
C GLN A 18 27.11 -23.73 -1.59
N LYS A 19 25.90 -23.86 -1.06
CA LYS A 19 24.74 -23.09 -1.48
C LYS A 19 23.98 -22.61 -0.25
N PHE A 20 23.60 -21.35 -0.25
CA PHE A 20 22.90 -20.71 0.86
C PHE A 20 21.61 -20.10 0.33
N CYS A 21 20.51 -20.29 1.06
CA CYS A 21 19.28 -19.52 0.87
C CYS A 21 19.19 -18.50 2.00
N SER A 22 19.06 -17.21 1.66
CA SER A 22 18.74 -16.17 2.62
C SER A 22 17.27 -15.78 2.48
N LEU A 23 16.56 -15.72 3.60
CA LEU A 23 15.27 -15.07 3.71
C LEU A 23 15.53 -13.60 4.08
N ASN A 24 15.21 -12.68 3.17
CA ASN A 24 15.32 -11.25 3.39
C ASN A 24 13.91 -10.66 3.62
N GLY A 25 13.79 -9.60 4.43
CA GLY A 25 12.52 -8.90 4.66
C GLY A 25 11.66 -9.40 5.82
N LEU A 26 12.17 -10.28 6.69
CA LEU A 26 11.46 -10.71 7.91
C LEU A 26 11.26 -9.56 8.91
N ASP A 27 12.08 -8.50 8.84
CA ASP A 27 11.91 -7.26 9.60
C ASP A 27 10.65 -6.48 9.23
N GLN A 28 10.01 -6.82 8.09
CA GLN A 28 8.75 -6.26 7.63
C GLN A 28 7.58 -7.25 7.76
N ALA A 29 7.84 -8.44 8.31
CA ALA A 29 6.79 -9.38 8.63
C ALA A 29 5.88 -8.80 9.73
N LEU A 30 4.60 -9.14 9.68
CA LEU A 30 3.62 -8.78 10.70
C LEU A 30 4.09 -9.32 12.07
N SER A 31 3.64 -8.71 13.17
CA SER A 31 4.09 -9.08 14.51
C SER A 31 3.83 -10.54 14.89
N ASP A 32 2.86 -11.18 14.23
CA ASP A 32 2.52 -12.61 14.35
C ASP A 32 3.47 -13.55 13.58
N THR A 33 4.30 -13.00 12.68
CA THR A 33 5.31 -13.72 11.88
C THR A 33 6.74 -13.37 12.28
N GLN A 34 6.92 -12.43 13.20
CA GLN A 34 8.22 -12.17 13.84
C GLN A 34 8.47 -13.24 14.91
N ILE A 35 9.57 -13.98 14.77
CA ILE A 35 9.98 -14.97 15.75
C ILE A 35 11.14 -14.38 16.56
N ASP A 36 10.99 -14.34 17.88
CA ASP A 36 12.07 -13.98 18.79
C ASP A 36 13.26 -14.92 18.60
N LEU A 37 14.45 -14.35 18.39
CA LEU A 37 15.69 -15.10 18.15
C LEU A 37 15.96 -16.22 19.19
N PRO A 38 15.72 -16.03 20.51
CA PRO A 38 15.88 -17.10 21.49
C PRO A 38 14.96 -18.31 21.25
N LEU A 39 13.74 -18.07 20.76
CA LEU A 39 12.79 -19.14 20.41
C LEU A 39 13.21 -19.86 19.12
N LEU A 40 13.90 -19.16 18.22
CA LEU A 40 14.43 -19.76 16.99
C LEU A 40 15.57 -20.75 17.28
N GLU A 41 16.43 -20.46 18.25
CA GLU A 41 17.54 -21.35 18.68
C GLU A 41 17.02 -22.71 19.18
N GLU A 42 15.88 -22.74 19.87
CA GLU A 42 15.23 -23.97 20.32
C GLU A 42 14.59 -24.75 19.16
N CYS A 43 14.06 -24.03 18.16
CA CYS A 43 13.33 -24.62 17.03
C CYS A 43 14.27 -25.19 15.94
N VAL A 44 15.51 -24.68 15.83
CA VAL A 44 16.51 -25.16 14.86
C VAL A 44 17.88 -25.44 15.53
N PRO A 45 17.99 -26.50 16.33
CA PRO A 45 19.18 -26.78 17.16
C PRO A 45 20.45 -27.12 16.36
N LYS A 46 20.33 -27.37 15.05
CA LYS A 46 21.46 -27.63 14.14
C LYS A 46 21.87 -26.39 13.34
N ALA A 47 21.13 -25.28 13.44
CA ALA A 47 21.46 -24.06 12.72
C ALA A 47 22.69 -23.38 13.35
N LYS A 48 23.54 -22.81 12.49
CA LYS A 48 24.67 -21.99 12.94
C LYS A 48 24.22 -20.54 13.02
N PHE A 49 24.14 -20.03 14.23
CA PHE A 49 23.83 -18.62 14.47
C PHE A 49 25.11 -17.79 14.31
N ILE A 50 25.08 -16.84 13.37
CA ILE A 50 26.19 -15.92 13.15
C ILE A 50 25.70 -14.55 13.61
N PRO A 51 26.17 -14.06 14.77
CA PRO A 51 25.79 -12.73 15.23
C PRO A 51 26.41 -11.69 14.30
N ILE A 52 25.57 -10.85 13.71
CA ILE A 52 26.01 -9.67 12.98
C ILE A 52 26.17 -8.56 14.03
N VAL A 53 27.42 -8.33 14.45
CA VAL A 53 27.76 -7.28 15.41
C VAL A 53 28.29 -6.08 14.64
N LEU A 54 27.65 -4.94 14.83
CA LEU A 54 28.08 -3.67 14.24
C LEU A 54 29.10 -3.01 15.18
N HIS A 55 30.22 -2.54 14.62
CA HIS A 55 31.23 -1.78 15.35
C HIS A 55 31.07 -0.28 15.09
N GLY A 56 31.52 0.56 16.04
CA GLY A 56 31.51 2.02 15.87
C GLY A 56 32.27 2.49 14.63
N SER A 57 33.33 1.78 14.27
CA SER A 57 34.12 1.98 13.04
C SER A 57 33.28 1.90 11.76
N ASP A 58 32.22 1.07 11.76
CA ASP A 58 31.37 0.87 10.59
C ASP A 58 30.43 2.07 10.39
N VAL A 59 29.99 2.71 11.48
CA VAL A 59 29.22 3.97 11.45
C VAL A 59 30.11 5.11 10.93
N GLU A 60 31.37 5.19 11.39
CA GLU A 60 32.34 6.16 10.87
C GLU A 60 32.58 5.98 9.38
N TRP A 61 32.68 4.74 8.91
CA TRP A 61 32.83 4.42 7.50
C TRP A 61 31.61 4.90 6.69
N LEU A 62 30.39 4.57 7.12
CA LEU A 62 29.16 5.05 6.49
C LEU A 62 29.12 6.58 6.40
N ILE A 63 29.48 7.26 7.49
CA ILE A 63 29.46 8.73 7.54
C ILE A 63 30.46 9.29 6.54
N ASN A 64 31.68 8.78 6.51
CA ASN A 64 32.71 9.23 5.56
C ASN A 64 32.28 9.00 4.10
N GLU A 65 31.70 7.85 3.79
CA GLU A 65 31.19 7.55 2.46
C GLU A 65 30.09 8.55 2.06
N LYS A 66 29.07 8.74 2.90
CA LYS A 66 27.98 9.69 2.64
C LYS A 66 28.45 11.14 2.53
N LEU A 67 29.35 11.59 3.40
CA LEU A 67 29.94 12.93 3.32
C LEU A 67 30.70 13.14 2.01
N SER A 68 31.36 12.09 1.50
CA SER A 68 32.01 12.16 0.20
C SER A 68 31.00 12.32 -0.95
N GLN A 69 29.81 11.73 -0.86
CA GLN A 69 28.80 11.77 -1.92
C GLN A 69 28.09 13.14 -2.02
N ILE A 70 27.93 13.85 -0.90
CA ILE A 70 27.23 15.14 -0.87
C ILE A 70 28.18 16.28 -1.30
N LYS A 71 28.10 16.68 -2.58
CA LYS A 71 28.99 17.70 -3.18
C LYS A 71 29.04 19.02 -2.40
N MET A 72 27.88 19.53 -1.94
CA MET A 72 27.81 20.82 -1.24
C MET A 72 28.51 20.76 0.13
N LEU A 73 28.26 19.70 0.90
CA LEU A 73 28.95 19.45 2.16
C LEU A 73 30.45 19.28 1.93
N ARG A 74 30.86 18.51 0.92
CA ARG A 74 32.27 18.31 0.58
C ARG A 74 33.04 19.63 0.48
N ASN A 75 32.50 20.61 -0.25
CA ASN A 75 33.12 21.93 -0.40
C ASN A 75 33.19 22.72 0.92
N LEU A 76 32.20 22.55 1.81
CA LEU A 76 32.23 23.19 3.13
C LEU A 76 33.24 22.52 4.07
N LEU A 77 33.46 21.21 3.91
CA LEU A 77 34.35 20.39 4.73
C LEU A 77 35.81 20.43 4.27
N GLU A 78 36.11 21.00 3.10
CA GLU A 78 37.49 21.24 2.64
C GLU A 78 38.24 22.27 3.50
N LYS A 79 37.52 23.04 4.34
CA LYS A 79 38.14 23.91 5.36
C LYS A 79 38.65 23.06 6.52
N GLU A 80 39.86 23.37 7.00
CA GLU A 80 40.55 22.54 8.01
C GLU A 80 39.69 22.22 9.24
N GLY A 81 39.65 20.92 9.62
CA GLY A 81 39.03 20.40 10.85
C GLY A 81 37.52 20.21 10.84
N TRP A 82 36.80 20.68 9.82
CA TRP A 82 35.33 20.57 9.78
C TRP A 82 34.84 19.16 9.52
N LYS A 83 35.57 18.38 8.72
CA LYS A 83 35.24 16.98 8.44
C LYS A 83 35.28 16.15 9.73
N GLU A 84 36.34 16.29 10.50
CA GLU A 84 36.54 15.60 11.78
C GLU A 84 35.48 16.03 12.80
N THR A 85 35.14 17.33 12.84
CA THR A 85 34.10 17.86 13.72
C THR A 85 32.73 17.26 13.41
N VAL A 86 32.34 17.22 12.13
CA VAL A 86 31.05 16.63 11.71
C VAL A 86 31.03 15.13 12.02
N LEU A 87 32.11 14.41 11.72
CA LEU A 87 32.22 12.98 12.00
C LEU A 87 32.01 12.71 13.50
N GLN A 88 32.74 13.41 14.37
CA GLN A 88 32.65 13.24 15.81
C GLN A 88 31.24 13.48 16.34
N VAL A 89 30.61 14.59 15.94
CA VAL A 89 29.26 14.95 16.41
C VAL A 89 28.21 13.94 15.92
N VAL A 90 28.26 13.53 14.65
CA VAL A 90 27.28 12.58 14.10
C VAL A 90 27.46 11.19 14.71
N VAL A 91 28.69 10.72 14.91
CA VAL A 91 28.95 9.44 15.59
C VAL A 91 28.35 9.45 17.00
N GLU A 92 28.64 10.49 17.79
CA GLU A 92 28.13 10.63 19.14
C GLU A 92 26.59 10.67 19.18
N LYS A 93 25.98 11.50 18.32
CA LYS A 93 24.52 11.70 18.26
C LYS A 93 23.76 10.53 17.65
N SER A 94 24.40 9.70 16.84
CA SER A 94 23.78 8.51 16.24
C SER A 94 23.64 7.35 17.23
N SER A 95 24.40 7.38 18.34
CA SER A 95 24.41 6.34 19.39
C SER A 95 24.56 4.92 18.82
N GLY A 96 25.41 4.77 17.80
CA GLY A 96 25.68 3.49 17.14
C GLY A 96 24.64 3.04 16.10
N MET A 97 23.62 3.85 15.81
CA MET A 97 22.58 3.50 14.83
C MET A 97 22.88 4.10 13.46
N PHE A 98 23.09 3.24 12.45
CA PHE A 98 23.34 3.64 11.06
C PHE A 98 22.22 4.50 10.49
N LEU A 99 20.97 4.12 10.76
CA LEU A 99 19.81 4.86 10.31
C LEU A 99 19.80 6.29 10.87
N ALA A 100 20.18 6.45 12.14
CA ALA A 100 20.29 7.77 12.75
C ALA A 100 21.38 8.60 12.11
N ALA A 101 22.57 8.02 11.92
CA ALA A 101 23.66 8.70 11.22
C ALA A 101 23.23 9.12 9.80
N ALA A 102 22.58 8.23 9.04
CA ALA A 102 22.13 8.50 7.68
C ALA A 102 21.09 9.64 7.63
N LEU A 103 20.09 9.63 8.50
CA LEU A 103 19.06 10.67 8.54
C LEU A 103 19.61 12.00 9.07
N GLN A 104 20.50 11.98 10.07
CA GLN A 104 21.22 13.17 10.55
C GLN A 104 22.06 13.80 9.44
N LEU A 105 22.76 13.01 8.63
CA LEU A 105 23.51 13.52 7.47
C LEU A 105 22.61 14.15 6.41
N ASN A 106 21.44 13.57 6.15
CA ASN A 106 20.45 14.21 5.27
C ASN A 106 20.01 15.58 5.79
N MET A 107 20.07 15.85 7.10
CA MET A 107 19.75 17.17 7.67
C MET A 107 20.82 18.22 7.36
N LEU A 108 22.05 17.79 7.12
CA LEU A 108 23.18 18.67 6.80
C LEU A 108 23.29 18.97 5.29
N GLU A 109 22.58 18.21 4.45
CA GLU A 109 22.70 18.26 2.98
C GLU A 109 22.42 19.65 2.38
N ARG A 110 21.52 20.43 3.01
CA ARG A 110 21.11 21.76 2.53
C ARG A 110 21.88 22.93 3.18
N CYS A 111 22.89 22.66 4.02
CA CYS A 111 23.70 23.71 4.64
C CYS A 111 24.55 24.42 3.57
N MET A 112 24.41 25.74 3.44
CA MET A 112 25.14 26.54 2.43
C MET A 112 26.40 27.20 2.98
N HIS A 113 26.50 27.39 4.29
CA HIS A 113 27.62 28.04 4.95
C HIS A 113 27.97 27.36 6.27
N VAL A 114 29.20 27.56 6.75
CA VAL A 114 29.72 27.00 8.02
C VAL A 114 28.82 27.34 9.22
N ARG A 115 28.24 28.55 9.24
CA ARG A 115 27.30 28.96 10.30
C ARG A 115 26.06 28.06 10.35
N ASP A 116 25.48 27.73 9.19
CA ASP A 116 24.31 26.87 9.11
C ASP A 116 24.66 25.44 9.50
N LEU A 117 25.84 24.97 9.08
CA LEU A 117 26.37 23.67 9.47
C LEU A 117 26.50 23.56 10.99
N LEU A 118 27.12 24.56 11.64
CA LEU A 118 27.23 24.62 13.10
C LEU A 118 25.87 24.57 13.79
N MET A 119 24.91 25.39 13.34
CA MET A 119 23.57 25.40 13.92
C MET A 119 22.85 24.07 13.72
N ALA A 120 23.00 23.44 12.55
CA ALA A 120 22.41 22.14 12.26
C ALA A 120 23.02 21.02 13.11
N LEU A 121 24.35 21.02 13.29
CA LEU A 121 25.06 20.06 14.15
C LEU A 121 24.59 20.12 15.61
N VAL A 122 24.41 21.34 16.15
CA VAL A 122 23.89 21.53 17.52
C VAL A 122 22.44 21.05 17.64
N ALA A 123 21.64 21.25 16.59
CA ALA A 123 20.23 20.87 16.55
C ALA A 123 20.00 19.38 16.19
N LEU A 124 21.06 18.57 16.01
CA LEU A 124 20.88 17.17 15.65
C LEU A 124 20.13 16.40 16.76
N PRO A 125 19.03 15.72 16.41
CA PRO A 125 18.24 14.97 17.37
C PRO A 125 18.98 13.71 17.82
N VAL A 126 18.76 13.32 19.08
CA VAL A 126 19.25 12.06 19.65
C VAL A 126 18.08 11.09 19.77
N GLY A 127 18.28 9.86 19.30
CA GLY A 127 17.26 8.81 19.30
C GLY A 127 16.30 8.88 18.10
N LEU A 128 15.72 7.72 17.77
CA LEU A 128 14.93 7.54 16.54
C LEU A 128 13.66 8.41 16.51
N SER A 129 12.94 8.52 17.63
CA SER A 129 11.69 9.30 17.68
C SER A 129 11.92 10.79 17.38
N ALA A 130 12.91 11.41 18.03
CA ALA A 130 13.27 12.80 17.78
C ALA A 130 13.77 13.02 16.35
N MET A 131 14.50 12.04 15.80
CA MET A 131 14.99 12.07 14.42
C MET A 131 13.84 11.99 13.40
N TYR A 132 12.88 11.09 13.56
CA TYR A 132 11.70 11.03 12.70
C TYR A 132 10.86 12.30 12.82
N ALA A 133 10.63 12.81 14.03
CA ALA A 133 9.90 14.05 14.25
C ALA A 133 10.57 15.24 13.54
N THR A 134 11.89 15.37 13.66
CA THR A 134 12.62 16.45 12.99
C THR A 134 12.62 16.29 11.47
N THR A 135 12.68 15.04 10.97
CA THR A 135 12.56 14.76 9.54
C THR A 135 11.17 15.12 9.00
N MET A 136 10.10 14.78 9.73
CA MET A 136 8.74 15.20 9.38
C MET A 136 8.55 16.71 9.43
N HIS A 137 9.17 17.41 10.38
CA HIS A 137 9.18 18.88 10.40
C HIS A 137 9.86 19.48 9.17
N ARG A 138 10.91 18.84 8.64
CA ARG A 138 11.55 19.28 7.39
C ARG A 138 10.64 19.06 6.19
N ILE A 139 9.97 17.90 6.12
CA ILE A 139 8.98 17.59 5.08
C ILE A 139 7.84 18.61 5.08
N LYS A 140 7.35 19.05 6.24
CA LYS A 140 6.29 20.07 6.35
C LYS A 140 6.70 21.46 5.86
N ARG A 141 8.00 21.76 5.80
CA ARG A 141 8.53 23.11 5.50
C ARG A 141 9.06 23.28 4.08
N GLN A 142 9.06 22.22 3.28
CA GLN A 142 9.53 22.27 1.90
C GLN A 142 8.37 22.34 0.92
N ASP A 143 8.69 22.81 -0.29
CA ASP A 143 7.82 22.65 -1.45
C ASP A 143 7.65 21.15 -1.72
N GLY A 144 6.40 20.68 -1.83
CA GLY A 144 6.08 19.25 -1.93
C GLY A 144 5.77 18.54 -0.60
N SER A 145 5.53 19.27 0.49
CA SER A 145 5.05 18.71 1.78
C SER A 145 3.89 17.72 1.59
N GLU A 146 2.86 18.11 0.85
CA GLU A 146 1.66 17.28 0.65
C GLU A 146 1.98 16.01 -0.15
N LEU A 147 2.82 16.11 -1.17
CA LEU A 147 3.27 14.94 -1.94
C LEU A 147 3.96 13.91 -1.04
N ALA A 148 4.92 14.35 -0.21
CA ALA A 148 5.62 13.44 0.70
C ALA A 148 4.70 12.84 1.75
N LYS A 149 3.75 13.62 2.30
CA LYS A 149 2.76 13.07 3.24
C LYS A 149 1.92 11.98 2.60
N ILE A 150 1.37 12.21 1.40
CA ILE A 150 0.57 11.21 0.68
C ILE A 150 1.42 9.98 0.37
N ALA A 151 2.67 10.15 -0.07
CA ALA A 151 3.59 9.05 -0.30
C ALA A 151 3.85 8.21 0.96
N LEU A 152 4.08 8.86 2.10
CA LEU A 152 4.29 8.18 3.38
C LEU A 152 3.01 7.49 3.86
N MET A 153 1.83 8.09 3.66
CA MET A 153 0.54 7.44 3.95
C MET A 153 0.38 6.15 3.14
N TRP A 154 0.73 6.18 1.85
CA TRP A 154 0.74 4.99 1.00
C TRP A 154 1.67 3.90 1.52
N LEU A 155 2.90 4.25 1.89
CA LEU A 155 3.87 3.27 2.36
C LEU A 155 3.57 2.70 3.76
N VAL A 156 2.81 3.44 4.58
CA VAL A 156 2.37 2.99 5.91
C VAL A 156 1.10 2.15 5.81
N HIS A 157 0.07 2.60 5.09
CA HIS A 157 -1.27 2.02 5.18
C HIS A 157 -1.65 1.10 4.00
N ALA A 158 -0.78 0.94 2.98
CA ALA A 158 -1.08 0.05 1.86
C ALA A 158 -1.13 -1.42 2.29
N PHE A 159 -2.06 -2.16 1.70
CA PHE A 159 -2.23 -3.60 1.95
C PHE A 159 -1.23 -4.48 1.18
N SER A 160 -0.38 -3.88 0.34
CA SER A 160 0.70 -4.56 -0.36
C SER A 160 1.83 -3.59 -0.67
N SER A 161 3.05 -4.12 -0.79
CA SER A 161 4.21 -3.35 -1.24
C SER A 161 3.94 -2.66 -2.59
N LEU A 162 4.34 -1.40 -2.69
CA LEU A 162 4.13 -0.60 -3.90
C LEU A 162 5.42 -0.55 -4.72
N THR A 163 5.27 -0.65 -6.05
CA THR A 163 6.35 -0.31 -6.97
C THR A 163 6.48 1.21 -7.11
N MET A 164 7.61 1.70 -7.63
CA MET A 164 7.77 3.12 -7.90
C MET A 164 6.67 3.66 -8.82
N ASP A 165 6.37 2.94 -9.91
CA ASP A 165 5.30 3.34 -10.83
C ASP A 165 3.94 3.40 -10.13
N ASN A 166 3.64 2.43 -9.27
CA ASN A 166 2.39 2.40 -8.53
C ASN A 166 2.31 3.56 -7.54
N LEU A 167 3.40 3.88 -6.84
CA LEU A 167 3.45 5.00 -5.92
C LEU A 167 3.32 6.35 -6.64
N GLN A 168 3.98 6.53 -7.79
CA GLN A 168 3.86 7.76 -8.60
C GLN A 168 2.41 8.02 -9.02
N HIS A 169 1.66 6.99 -9.41
CA HIS A 169 0.25 7.12 -9.77
C HIS A 169 -0.64 7.33 -8.55
N ALA A 170 -0.32 6.68 -7.43
CA ALA A 170 -1.05 6.81 -6.17
C ALA A 170 -0.94 8.21 -5.55
N VAL A 171 0.17 8.92 -5.78
CA VAL A 171 0.40 10.28 -5.28
C VAL A 171 -0.01 11.38 -6.28
N ALA A 172 -0.18 11.05 -7.56
CA ALA A 172 -0.60 11.98 -8.62
C ALA A 172 -2.12 12.23 -8.59
N VAL A 173 -2.58 12.78 -7.47
CA VAL A 173 -3.99 13.03 -7.20
C VAL A 173 -4.22 14.45 -6.72
N ASN A 174 -5.35 15.01 -7.14
CA ASN A 174 -5.82 16.28 -6.62
C ASN A 174 -6.35 16.06 -5.19
N THR A 175 -5.78 16.72 -4.20
CA THR A 175 -6.20 16.54 -2.79
C THR A 175 -7.60 17.07 -2.48
N THR A 176 -8.16 17.91 -3.34
CA THR A 176 -9.51 18.49 -3.17
C THR A 176 -10.57 17.63 -3.85
N THR A 177 -10.34 17.23 -5.10
CA THR A 177 -11.31 16.42 -5.87
C THR A 177 -11.07 14.92 -5.71
N LEU A 178 -9.92 14.52 -5.16
CA LEU A 178 -9.43 13.14 -5.06
C LEU A 178 -9.35 12.41 -6.41
N ALA A 179 -9.35 13.18 -7.50
CA ALA A 179 -9.24 12.68 -8.86
C ALA A 179 -7.76 12.49 -9.25
N PHE A 180 -7.51 11.47 -10.08
CA PHE A 180 -6.20 11.26 -10.68
C PHE A 180 -5.87 12.37 -11.68
N GLU A 181 -4.67 12.95 -11.58
CA GLU A 181 -4.18 14.00 -12.46
C GLU A 181 -2.85 13.59 -13.10
N PRO A 182 -2.83 13.14 -14.38
CA PRO A 182 -1.61 12.65 -15.02
C PRO A 182 -0.53 13.74 -15.17
N ASP A 183 -0.94 15.00 -15.29
CA ASP A 183 -0.03 16.15 -15.41
C ASP A 183 0.77 16.45 -14.13
N VAL A 184 0.40 15.80 -13.01
CA VAL A 184 1.06 15.94 -11.69
C VAL A 184 1.94 14.72 -11.38
N LEU A 185 2.16 13.82 -12.35
CA LEU A 185 3.08 12.69 -12.18
C LEU A 185 4.50 13.19 -11.85
N VAL A 186 5.02 12.73 -10.71
CA VAL A 186 6.30 13.22 -10.17
C VAL A 186 7.42 12.26 -10.53
N LEU A 187 8.60 12.79 -10.87
CA LEU A 187 9.78 11.97 -11.16
C LEU A 187 10.23 11.15 -9.93
N PRO A 188 10.76 9.92 -10.10
CA PRO A 188 11.19 9.06 -8.98
C PRO A 188 12.16 9.75 -8.03
N ASP A 189 13.19 10.42 -8.57
CA ASP A 189 14.21 11.12 -7.76
C ASP A 189 13.61 12.28 -6.97
N ALA A 190 12.65 12.99 -7.54
CA ALA A 190 11.95 14.07 -6.86
C ALA A 190 11.10 13.53 -5.71
N LEU A 191 10.41 12.40 -5.90
CA LEU A 191 9.64 11.73 -4.85
C LEU A 191 10.55 11.27 -3.68
N LEU A 192 11.67 10.61 -4.01
CA LEU A 192 12.67 10.18 -3.03
C LEU A 192 13.26 11.35 -2.24
N SER A 193 13.64 12.42 -2.94
CA SER A 193 14.20 13.63 -2.33
C SER A 193 13.19 14.31 -1.41
N THR A 194 11.92 14.38 -1.82
CA THR A 194 10.84 15.01 -1.04
C THR A 194 10.60 14.25 0.27
N CYS A 195 10.74 12.92 0.30
CA CYS A 195 10.57 12.14 1.52
C CYS A 195 11.77 12.18 2.49
N CYS A 196 12.79 13.00 2.23
CA CYS A 196 13.91 13.29 3.15
C CYS A 196 14.65 12.05 3.70
N GLY A 197 14.69 10.97 2.93
CA GLY A 197 15.34 9.70 3.31
C GLY A 197 14.51 8.81 4.23
N LEU A 198 13.22 9.09 4.43
CA LEU A 198 12.30 8.16 5.11
C LEU A 198 11.87 6.99 4.23
N ILE A 199 12.19 7.03 2.93
CA ILE A 199 11.85 6.00 1.96
C ILE A 199 13.10 5.57 1.19
N THR A 200 13.10 4.33 0.74
CA THR A 200 14.15 3.71 -0.07
C THR A 200 13.54 3.10 -1.33
N PHE A 201 14.34 3.05 -2.40
CA PHE A 201 13.96 2.45 -3.67
C PHE A 201 14.92 1.31 -4.02
N GLU A 202 14.36 0.14 -4.26
CA GLU A 202 15.08 -1.08 -4.63
C GLU A 202 15.00 -1.28 -6.16
N LEU A 203 16.13 -1.05 -6.85
CA LEU A 203 16.18 -1.08 -8.32
C LEU A 203 15.83 -2.44 -8.92
N GLU A 204 16.19 -3.53 -8.26
CA GLU A 204 15.99 -4.90 -8.77
C GLU A 204 14.51 -5.30 -8.75
N SER A 205 13.80 -4.95 -7.68
CA SER A 205 12.38 -5.30 -7.48
C SER A 205 11.43 -4.19 -7.94
N ASN A 206 11.96 -3.00 -8.25
CA ASN A 206 11.22 -1.76 -8.48
C ASN A 206 10.33 -1.36 -7.28
N LEU A 207 10.62 -1.84 -6.06
CA LEU A 207 9.81 -1.57 -4.87
C LEU A 207 10.26 -0.32 -4.13
N VAL A 208 9.28 0.43 -3.62
CA VAL A 208 9.50 1.53 -2.69
C VAL A 208 9.07 1.10 -1.30
N ARG A 209 9.93 1.36 -0.31
CA ARG A 209 9.69 0.96 1.08
C ARG A 209 10.03 2.11 2.01
N LEU A 210 9.50 2.03 3.23
CA LEU A 210 10.05 2.83 4.32
C LEU A 210 11.50 2.43 4.57
N VAL A 211 12.32 3.40 4.98
CA VAL A 211 13.75 3.19 5.24
C VAL A 211 14.01 2.13 6.30
N HIS A 212 13.05 1.93 7.22
CA HIS A 212 13.11 0.93 8.27
C HIS A 212 11.73 0.68 8.89
N HIS A 213 11.50 -0.50 9.47
CA HIS A 213 10.21 -0.81 10.12
C HIS A 213 9.88 0.13 11.28
N THR A 214 10.88 0.61 12.04
CA THR A 214 10.65 1.58 13.12
C THR A 214 10.10 2.92 12.62
N ALA A 215 10.27 3.26 11.35
CA ALA A 215 9.66 4.43 10.75
C ALA A 215 8.13 4.27 10.66
N ARG A 216 7.64 3.05 10.36
CA ARG A 216 6.20 2.74 10.35
C ARG A 216 5.57 3.03 11.70
N ASN A 217 6.17 2.50 12.78
CA ASN A 217 5.68 2.68 14.15
C ASN A 217 5.59 4.16 14.57
N PHE A 218 6.48 5.00 14.05
CA PHE A 218 6.43 6.44 14.28
C PHE A 218 5.38 7.14 13.40
N LEU A 219 5.35 6.80 12.12
CA LEU A 219 4.54 7.50 11.11
C LEU A 219 3.05 7.16 11.23
N GLU A 220 2.70 5.93 11.58
CA GLU A 220 1.30 5.50 11.70
C GLU A 220 0.45 6.39 12.64
N PRO A 221 0.82 6.61 13.91
CA PRO A 221 0.08 7.54 14.76
C PRO A 221 0.28 9.00 14.35
N TYR A 222 1.42 9.36 13.72
CA TYR A 222 1.68 10.72 13.28
C TYR A 222 0.73 11.14 12.14
N LEU A 223 0.56 10.28 11.14
CA LEU A 223 -0.25 10.54 9.95
C LEU A 223 -1.75 10.43 10.25
N HIS A 224 -2.17 9.56 11.17
CA HIS A 224 -3.57 9.49 11.59
C HIS A 224 -4.08 10.80 12.22
N ASN A 225 -3.18 11.55 12.88
CA ASN A 225 -3.51 12.85 13.48
C ASN A 225 -3.43 14.03 12.49
N GLU A 226 -3.08 13.78 11.22
CA GLU A 226 -2.86 14.82 10.21
C GLU A 226 -3.94 14.78 9.11
N GLY A 227 -4.96 15.61 9.26
CA GLY A 227 -5.90 15.89 8.16
C GLY A 227 -6.95 14.81 7.93
N VAL A 228 -6.98 14.26 6.72
CA VAL A 228 -7.98 13.26 6.29
C VAL A 228 -7.53 11.88 6.72
N ASP A 229 -8.46 11.07 7.23
CA ASP A 229 -8.20 9.66 7.55
C ASP A 229 -7.48 8.94 6.39
N PRO A 230 -6.35 8.24 6.64
CA PRO A 230 -5.56 7.64 5.57
C PRO A 230 -6.34 6.68 4.69
N HIS A 231 -7.16 5.81 5.30
CA HIS A 231 -7.93 4.83 4.57
C HIS A 231 -9.05 5.46 3.73
N THR A 232 -9.64 6.56 4.19
CA THR A 232 -10.59 7.38 3.43
C THR A 232 -9.95 7.99 2.18
N LEU A 233 -8.75 8.57 2.32
CA LEU A 233 -8.00 9.11 1.18
C LEU A 233 -7.68 8.00 0.17
N MET A 234 -7.13 6.88 0.65
CA MET A 234 -6.71 5.75 -0.19
C MET A 234 -7.89 5.13 -0.94
N ALA A 235 -9.02 4.90 -0.26
CA ALA A 235 -10.24 4.41 -0.90
C ALA A 235 -10.68 5.35 -2.03
N SER A 236 -10.71 6.66 -1.76
CA SER A 236 -11.13 7.68 -2.73
C SER A 236 -10.23 7.71 -3.96
N VAL A 237 -8.91 7.68 -3.76
CA VAL A 237 -7.92 7.63 -4.85
C VAL A 237 -8.09 6.37 -5.70
N CYS A 238 -8.25 5.20 -5.07
CA CYS A 238 -8.47 3.95 -5.80
C CYS A 238 -9.74 4.01 -6.67
N MET A 239 -10.84 4.57 -6.15
CA MET A 239 -12.09 4.70 -6.90
C MET A 239 -11.99 5.69 -8.04
N ALA A 240 -11.34 6.83 -7.84
CA ALA A 240 -11.08 7.76 -8.92
C ALA A 240 -10.29 7.09 -10.04
N HIS A 241 -9.28 6.28 -9.69
CA HIS A 241 -8.51 5.51 -10.68
C HIS A 241 -9.36 4.44 -11.39
N LEU A 242 -10.32 3.81 -10.71
CA LEU A 242 -11.25 2.87 -11.33
C LEU A 242 -12.22 3.58 -12.29
N LEU A 243 -12.72 4.76 -11.90
CA LEU A 243 -13.62 5.59 -12.73
C LEU A 243 -12.95 6.07 -14.01
N THR A 244 -11.72 6.58 -13.93
CA THR A 244 -10.97 7.04 -15.11
C THR A 244 -10.72 5.92 -16.12
N HIS A 245 -10.70 4.67 -15.67
CA HIS A 245 -10.57 3.48 -16.49
C HIS A 245 -11.90 2.77 -16.76
N GLY A 246 -13.04 3.40 -16.47
CA GLY A 246 -14.37 2.88 -16.83
C GLY A 246 -14.79 1.59 -16.11
N PHE A 247 -14.19 1.26 -14.96
CA PHE A 247 -14.51 0.03 -14.22
C PHE A 247 -15.89 0.05 -13.57
N ASN A 248 -16.49 1.23 -13.39
CA ASN A 248 -17.84 1.39 -12.85
C ASN A 248 -18.94 0.98 -13.85
N ASN A 249 -18.70 1.17 -15.14
CA ASN A 249 -19.69 0.85 -16.17
C ASN A 249 -19.02 0.28 -17.42
N LEU A 250 -18.91 -1.05 -17.46
CA LEU A 250 -18.41 -1.77 -18.62
C LEU A 250 -19.31 -1.55 -19.85
N LYS A 251 -18.75 -0.98 -20.91
CA LYS A 251 -19.43 -0.78 -22.19
C LYS A 251 -19.22 -2.00 -23.11
N GLY A 252 -20.27 -2.77 -23.38
CA GLY A 252 -20.26 -3.93 -24.31
C GLY A 252 -21.04 -5.15 -23.80
N ASP A 253 -21.42 -6.09 -24.67
CA ASP A 253 -22.13 -7.33 -24.28
C ASP A 253 -21.17 -8.44 -23.81
N LEU A 254 -21.68 -9.60 -23.35
CA LEU A 254 -20.87 -10.82 -23.26
C LEU A 254 -20.72 -11.41 -24.65
N GLY A 255 -19.57 -11.94 -24.96
CA GLY A 255 -19.22 -12.65 -26.17
C GLY A 255 -18.15 -13.63 -25.80
N ASP A 256 -17.99 -14.58 -26.71
CA ASP A 256 -17.63 -15.94 -26.40
C ASP A 256 -16.58 -16.04 -25.29
N LEU A 257 -16.99 -16.72 -24.22
CA LEU A 257 -16.37 -16.90 -22.90
C LEU A 257 -14.97 -17.54 -22.92
N TYR A 258 -14.28 -17.56 -24.05
CA TYR A 258 -13.07 -18.33 -24.30
C TYR A 258 -11.90 -17.43 -24.74
N TYR A 259 -11.04 -17.14 -23.76
CA TYR A 259 -9.65 -16.70 -23.88
C TYR A 259 -9.33 -15.29 -24.44
N THR A 260 -8.40 -14.65 -23.71
CA THR A 260 -7.48 -13.57 -24.08
C THR A 260 -8.00 -12.24 -24.63
N LYS A 261 -9.28 -12.06 -24.95
CA LYS A 261 -9.80 -10.74 -25.32
C LYS A 261 -11.27 -10.57 -24.92
N TYR A 262 -11.49 -10.12 -23.70
CA TYR A 262 -12.83 -9.84 -23.20
C TYR A 262 -13.11 -8.34 -23.26
N TYR A 263 -13.99 -7.91 -24.17
CA TYR A 263 -14.64 -6.59 -24.17
C TYR A 263 -13.79 -5.37 -23.84
N GLY A 264 -12.60 -5.28 -24.44
CA GLY A 264 -11.70 -4.14 -24.32
C GLY A 264 -10.70 -4.24 -23.16
N TYR A 265 -10.84 -5.20 -22.24
CA TYR A 265 -9.86 -5.47 -21.18
C TYR A 265 -9.31 -6.89 -21.28
N THR A 266 -8.03 -7.01 -21.66
CA THR A 266 -7.23 -8.20 -21.38
C THR A 266 -6.75 -8.12 -19.93
N ILE A 267 -6.23 -9.21 -19.35
CA ILE A 267 -5.57 -9.14 -18.03
C ILE A 267 -4.44 -8.09 -18.03
N GLU A 268 -3.92 -7.80 -19.23
CA GLU A 268 -2.90 -6.81 -19.51
C GLU A 268 -3.37 -5.37 -19.24
N VAL A 269 -4.67 -5.09 -19.07
CA VAL A 269 -5.12 -3.76 -18.60
C VAL A 269 -4.46 -3.38 -17.28
N PHE A 270 -4.28 -4.38 -16.40
CA PHE A 270 -3.61 -4.21 -15.12
C PHE A 270 -2.09 -4.12 -15.23
N ASP A 271 -1.52 -4.51 -16.37
CA ASP A 271 -0.10 -4.43 -16.64
C ASP A 271 0.25 -3.14 -17.41
N ILE A 272 -0.68 -2.62 -18.21
CA ILE A 272 -0.54 -1.36 -18.99
C ILE A 272 -0.81 -0.13 -18.13
N ASN A 273 -1.70 -0.24 -17.13
CA ASN A 273 -2.08 0.87 -16.27
C ASN A 273 -1.52 0.63 -14.86
N PRO A 274 -0.42 1.30 -14.48
CA PRO A 274 0.12 1.21 -13.14
C PRO A 274 -0.94 1.55 -12.10
N PHE A 275 -0.82 0.99 -10.90
CA PHE A 275 -1.73 1.23 -9.77
C PHE A 275 -3.19 0.76 -9.95
N LEU A 276 -3.66 0.46 -11.17
CA LEU A 276 -5.03 -0.01 -11.42
C LEU A 276 -5.31 -1.36 -10.74
N ARG A 277 -4.33 -2.28 -10.77
CA ARG A 277 -4.44 -3.60 -10.10
C ARG A 277 -4.59 -3.43 -8.59
N TYR A 278 -3.78 -2.55 -8.00
CA TYR A 278 -3.87 -2.22 -6.58
C TYR A 278 -5.23 -1.62 -6.27
N SER A 279 -5.66 -0.61 -7.05
CA SER A 279 -6.93 0.08 -6.90
C SER A 279 -8.10 -0.89 -6.91
N HIS A 280 -8.15 -1.78 -7.91
CA HIS A 280 -9.20 -2.80 -8.07
C HIS A 280 -9.28 -3.77 -6.89
N ARG A 281 -8.12 -4.20 -6.35
CA ARG A 281 -8.05 -5.18 -5.27
C ARG A 281 -8.31 -4.59 -3.89
N CYS A 282 -7.88 -3.35 -3.65
CA CYS A 282 -7.70 -2.83 -2.29
C CYS A 282 -8.70 -1.71 -1.91
N TRP A 283 -9.44 -1.10 -2.85
CA TRP A 283 -10.35 0.01 -2.54
C TRP A 283 -11.41 -0.35 -1.48
N ALA A 284 -12.00 -1.55 -1.57
CA ALA A 284 -13.00 -2.03 -0.62
C ALA A 284 -12.38 -2.29 0.77
N ALA A 285 -11.18 -2.87 0.81
CA ALA A 285 -10.46 -3.10 2.06
C ALA A 285 -10.11 -1.77 2.76
N HIS A 286 -9.68 -0.75 2.01
CA HIS A 286 -9.45 0.58 2.58
C HIS A 286 -10.75 1.15 3.13
N THR A 287 -11.85 1.03 2.39
CA THR A 287 -13.16 1.49 2.87
C THR A 287 -13.58 0.80 4.17
N GLN A 288 -13.36 -0.52 4.29
CA GLN A 288 -13.68 -1.30 5.49
C GLN A 288 -12.83 -0.90 6.72
N SER A 289 -11.66 -0.30 6.50
CA SER A 289 -10.82 0.23 7.59
C SER A 289 -11.22 1.64 8.03
N THR A 290 -12.25 2.24 7.42
CA THR A 290 -12.78 3.54 7.85
C THR A 290 -13.88 3.38 8.91
N ILE A 291 -14.05 4.37 9.77
CA ILE A 291 -15.11 4.38 10.81
C ILE A 291 -16.51 4.46 10.17
N ALA A 292 -16.63 5.20 9.07
CA ALA A 292 -17.90 5.43 8.38
C ALA A 292 -17.67 5.42 6.87
N LEU A 293 -18.66 4.89 6.14
CA LEU A 293 -18.60 4.77 4.68
C LEU A 293 -18.40 6.16 4.03
N PRO A 294 -17.25 6.42 3.37
CA PRO A 294 -16.95 7.72 2.78
C PRO A 294 -17.96 8.12 1.70
N ILE A 295 -18.21 9.43 1.57
CA ILE A 295 -19.14 9.98 0.56
C ILE A 295 -18.69 9.57 -0.86
N ALA A 296 -17.40 9.70 -1.15
CA ALA A 296 -16.83 9.27 -2.43
C ALA A 296 -17.11 7.80 -2.74
N VAL A 297 -17.21 6.93 -1.73
CA VAL A 297 -17.54 5.51 -1.92
C VAL A 297 -19.01 5.34 -2.28
N LYS A 298 -19.89 6.05 -1.60
CA LYS A 298 -21.32 6.02 -1.91
C LYS A 298 -21.58 6.53 -3.33
N ASP A 299 -20.96 7.64 -3.71
CA ASP A 299 -21.06 8.24 -5.04
C ASP A 299 -20.52 7.29 -6.12
N PHE A 300 -19.38 6.63 -5.85
CA PHE A 300 -18.80 5.64 -6.76
C PHE A 300 -19.75 4.44 -6.95
N VAL A 301 -20.25 3.88 -5.86
CA VAL A 301 -21.19 2.74 -5.88
C VAL A 301 -22.46 3.08 -6.64
N GLN A 302 -23.02 4.29 -6.49
CA GLN A 302 -24.19 4.72 -7.26
C GLN A 302 -23.93 4.85 -8.77
N GLN A 303 -22.68 5.08 -9.18
CA GLN A 303 -22.27 5.13 -10.57
C GLN A 303 -21.92 3.74 -11.14
N CYS A 304 -22.03 2.67 -10.34
CA CYS A 304 -21.70 1.31 -10.74
C CYS A 304 -22.91 0.56 -11.29
N ASP A 305 -23.20 0.72 -12.58
CA ASP A 305 -24.22 -0.09 -13.26
C ASP A 305 -23.71 -1.50 -13.58
N ARG A 306 -22.44 -1.59 -14.00
CA ARG A 306 -21.78 -2.82 -14.44
C ARG A 306 -20.32 -2.79 -14.00
N PHE A 307 -20.12 -2.87 -12.69
CA PHE A 307 -18.79 -2.90 -12.09
C PHE A 307 -18.05 -4.17 -12.50
N THR A 308 -16.84 -4.01 -13.03
CA THR A 308 -16.06 -5.12 -13.57
C THR A 308 -15.24 -5.83 -12.49
N LEU A 309 -15.48 -7.13 -12.29
CA LEU A 309 -14.68 -7.99 -11.42
C LEU A 309 -13.58 -8.69 -12.23
N GLY A 310 -12.34 -8.40 -11.87
CA GLY A 310 -11.16 -8.97 -12.49
C GLY A 310 -10.89 -10.43 -12.10
N PRO A 311 -10.20 -11.20 -12.97
CA PRO A 311 -9.83 -12.59 -12.74
C PRO A 311 -8.71 -12.71 -11.71
N ASN A 312 -9.01 -12.50 -10.44
CA ASN A 312 -8.20 -12.97 -9.30
C ASN A 312 -8.92 -12.83 -7.93
N THR A 313 -10.25 -12.72 -7.92
CA THR A 313 -11.01 -12.78 -6.67
C THR A 313 -11.27 -14.25 -6.30
N THR A 314 -10.22 -14.95 -5.88
CA THR A 314 -10.24 -16.28 -5.22
C THR A 314 -10.91 -17.47 -5.93
N ILE A 315 -11.81 -17.30 -6.92
CA ILE A 315 -12.52 -18.39 -7.60
C ILE A 315 -12.76 -18.01 -9.08
N GLY A 316 -11.79 -18.38 -9.92
CA GLY A 316 -11.93 -18.40 -11.39
C GLY A 316 -11.04 -17.42 -12.15
N HIS A 317 -10.61 -17.84 -13.35
CA HIS A 317 -9.87 -17.02 -14.31
C HIS A 317 -10.77 -16.10 -15.15
N TRP A 318 -12.02 -15.89 -14.72
CA TRP A 318 -13.06 -15.26 -15.53
C TRP A 318 -13.40 -13.88 -15.00
N TRP A 319 -13.67 -12.98 -15.95
CA TRP A 319 -14.25 -11.68 -15.65
C TRP A 319 -15.73 -11.86 -15.32
N ASP A 320 -16.21 -11.09 -14.36
CA ASP A 320 -17.63 -10.98 -14.03
C ASP A 320 -18.02 -9.50 -14.01
N TYR A 321 -19.31 -9.19 -14.04
CA TYR A 321 -19.76 -7.84 -13.75
C TYR A 321 -20.98 -7.88 -12.85
N ILE A 322 -21.03 -6.88 -11.98
CA ILE A 322 -22.05 -6.76 -10.94
C ILE A 322 -22.61 -5.34 -10.91
N ASN A 323 -23.87 -5.23 -10.58
CA ASN A 323 -24.50 -3.93 -10.36
C ASN A 323 -24.14 -3.37 -8.97
N ALA A 324 -24.54 -2.12 -8.71
CA ALA A 324 -24.32 -1.45 -7.43
C ALA A 324 -24.84 -2.25 -6.22
N PHE A 325 -26.00 -2.90 -6.35
CA PHE A 325 -26.63 -3.68 -5.28
C PHE A 325 -25.79 -4.90 -4.89
N GLN A 326 -25.32 -5.64 -5.89
CA GLN A 326 -24.41 -6.76 -5.73
C GLN A 326 -23.02 -6.32 -5.24
N LEU A 327 -22.54 -5.15 -5.65
CA LEU A 327 -21.27 -4.58 -5.21
C LEU A 327 -21.25 -4.29 -3.71
N VAL A 328 -22.34 -3.73 -3.17
CA VAL A 328 -22.50 -3.48 -1.74
C VAL A 328 -22.48 -4.78 -0.93
N ALA A 329 -23.09 -5.85 -1.45
CA ALA A 329 -23.05 -7.17 -0.83
C ALA A 329 -21.61 -7.75 -0.83
N LEU A 330 -20.91 -7.64 -1.96
CA LEU A 330 -19.53 -8.13 -2.13
C LEU A 330 -18.51 -7.38 -1.25
N CYS A 331 -18.71 -6.08 -1.00
CA CYS A 331 -17.74 -5.23 -0.30
C CYS A 331 -18.00 -5.06 1.20
N ASN A 332 -18.93 -5.81 1.79
CA ASN A 332 -19.34 -5.70 3.19
C ASN A 332 -19.85 -4.31 3.61
N PHE A 333 -20.56 -3.60 2.73
CA PHE A 333 -21.15 -2.30 3.05
C PHE A 333 -22.53 -2.46 3.70
N SER A 334 -22.57 -3.13 4.85
CA SER A 334 -23.80 -3.57 5.54
C SER A 334 -24.78 -2.43 5.84
N SER A 335 -24.29 -1.27 6.26
CA SER A 335 -25.14 -0.08 6.50
C SER A 335 -25.83 0.45 5.24
N LEU A 336 -25.14 0.42 4.09
CA LEU A 336 -25.74 0.82 2.81
C LEU A 336 -26.69 -0.27 2.30
N LEU A 337 -26.35 -1.55 2.50
CA LEU A 337 -27.21 -2.68 2.15
C LEU A 337 -28.53 -2.65 2.92
N ALA A 338 -28.46 -2.47 4.25
CA ALA A 338 -29.63 -2.38 5.11
C ALA A 338 -30.53 -1.19 4.75
N GLY A 339 -29.93 -0.03 4.44
CA GLY A 339 -30.66 1.14 3.95
C GLY A 339 -31.38 0.91 2.61
N TRP A 340 -30.79 0.12 1.70
CA TRP A 340 -31.41 -0.22 0.42
C TRP A 340 -32.48 -1.31 0.50
N LEU A 341 -32.39 -2.16 1.53
CA LEU A 341 -33.38 -3.21 1.83
C LEU A 341 -34.56 -2.70 2.68
N ASP A 342 -34.63 -1.38 2.95
CA ASP A 342 -35.63 -0.74 3.82
C ASP A 342 -35.64 -1.31 5.25
N LEU A 343 -34.48 -1.79 5.72
CA LEU A 343 -34.28 -2.33 7.07
C LEU A 343 -33.83 -1.26 8.08
N ASP A 344 -33.40 -0.10 7.59
CA ASP A 344 -32.91 1.05 8.37
C ASP A 344 -33.79 2.30 8.18
N SER A 345 -33.60 3.31 9.04
CA SER A 345 -34.39 4.56 9.07
C SER A 345 -34.66 5.16 7.67
N PRO A 346 -35.90 5.62 7.39
CA PRO A 346 -36.31 6.14 6.08
C PRO A 346 -35.54 7.40 5.61
N LEU A 347 -34.66 7.97 6.45
CA LEU A 347 -33.83 9.11 6.10
C LEU A 347 -32.65 8.73 5.18
N SER A 348 -32.11 7.50 5.25
CA SER A 348 -31.00 7.07 4.38
C SER A 348 -31.41 7.00 2.91
N TYR A 349 -32.66 6.56 2.68
CA TYR A 349 -33.31 6.44 1.38
C TYR A 349 -33.36 7.76 0.59
N TYR A 350 -33.53 8.91 1.25
CA TYR A 350 -33.61 10.21 0.59
C TYR A 350 -32.27 10.73 0.06
N TYR A 351 -31.16 10.40 0.74
CA TYR A 351 -29.82 10.89 0.35
C TYR A 351 -29.12 9.94 -0.61
N TYR A 352 -29.30 8.62 -0.43
CA TYR A 352 -28.67 7.60 -1.27
C TYR A 352 -29.69 6.52 -1.66
N PRO A 353 -30.58 6.81 -2.63
CA PRO A 353 -31.64 5.88 -3.00
C PRO A 353 -31.07 4.57 -3.55
N PRO A 354 -31.80 3.46 -3.36
CA PRO A 354 -31.46 2.18 -3.98
C PRO A 354 -31.45 2.25 -5.52
N PRO A 355 -30.68 1.39 -6.19
CA PRO A 355 -30.83 1.17 -7.63
C PRO A 355 -32.28 0.83 -8.02
N ALA A 356 -32.68 1.16 -9.25
CA ALA A 356 -34.03 0.84 -9.72
C ALA A 356 -34.22 -0.69 -9.84
N ASN A 357 -35.39 -1.18 -9.41
CA ASN A 357 -35.77 -2.61 -9.46
C ASN A 357 -34.77 -3.54 -8.75
N ILE A 358 -34.57 -3.33 -7.44
CA ILE A 358 -33.83 -4.28 -6.61
C ILE A 358 -34.54 -5.63 -6.58
N ASP A 359 -33.81 -6.68 -6.95
CA ASP A 359 -34.16 -8.07 -6.72
C ASP A 359 -33.05 -8.73 -5.90
N VAL A 360 -33.41 -9.24 -4.71
CA VAL A 360 -32.50 -9.90 -3.77
C VAL A 360 -31.89 -11.20 -4.34
N ASN A 361 -32.53 -11.79 -5.34
CA ASN A 361 -32.07 -12.98 -6.05
C ASN A 361 -31.46 -12.65 -7.43
N SER A 362 -31.25 -11.37 -7.74
CA SER A 362 -30.57 -10.98 -8.97
C SER A 362 -29.15 -11.56 -9.03
N THR A 363 -28.78 -12.04 -10.21
CA THR A 363 -27.50 -12.71 -10.43
C THR A 363 -26.50 -11.86 -11.21
N SER A 364 -25.21 -12.10 -10.99
CA SER A 364 -24.14 -11.54 -11.81
C SER A 364 -24.11 -12.18 -13.21
N ALA A 365 -23.19 -11.75 -14.07
CA ALA A 365 -22.96 -12.38 -15.37
C ALA A 365 -22.60 -13.87 -15.25
N LEU A 366 -21.96 -14.26 -14.14
CA LEU A 366 -21.64 -15.65 -13.82
C LEU A 366 -22.74 -16.36 -13.02
N GLY A 367 -23.94 -15.79 -12.91
CA GLY A 367 -25.05 -16.42 -12.21
C GLY A 367 -24.97 -16.32 -10.68
N ARG A 368 -24.09 -15.49 -10.12
CA ARG A 368 -23.89 -15.41 -8.66
C ARG A 368 -24.91 -14.50 -8.01
N THR A 369 -25.66 -15.02 -7.04
CA THR A 369 -26.59 -14.22 -6.23
C THR A 369 -25.86 -13.28 -5.26
N LEU A 370 -26.58 -12.32 -4.68
CA LEU A 370 -26.03 -11.47 -3.62
C LEU A 370 -25.48 -12.28 -2.44
N LEU A 371 -26.21 -13.31 -2.02
CA LEU A 371 -25.81 -14.19 -0.93
C LEU A 371 -24.50 -14.91 -1.28
N ALA A 372 -24.37 -15.40 -2.52
CA ALA A 372 -23.14 -16.04 -2.98
C ALA A 372 -21.96 -15.07 -2.93
N LEU A 373 -22.14 -13.82 -3.41
CA LEU A 373 -21.07 -12.81 -3.40
C LEU A 373 -20.61 -12.45 -1.99
N ALA A 374 -21.53 -12.29 -1.02
CA ALA A 374 -21.19 -12.02 0.37
C ALA A 374 -20.48 -13.22 1.04
N ALA A 375 -21.01 -14.42 0.83
CA ALA A 375 -20.45 -15.67 1.37
C ALA A 375 -19.05 -15.96 0.82
N MET A 376 -18.81 -15.72 -0.48
CA MET A 376 -17.50 -15.88 -1.13
C MET A 376 -16.38 -15.05 -0.50
N LYS A 377 -16.72 -13.96 0.20
CA LYS A 377 -15.78 -13.09 0.89
C LYS A 377 -15.78 -13.28 2.41
N GLY A 378 -16.57 -14.23 2.93
CA GLY A 378 -16.70 -14.46 4.37
C GLY A 378 -17.35 -13.27 5.11
N HIS A 379 -18.16 -12.47 4.42
CA HIS A 379 -18.79 -11.28 4.99
C HIS A 379 -20.04 -11.66 5.79
N ILE A 380 -19.82 -12.17 7.00
CA ILE A 380 -20.86 -12.75 7.87
C ILE A 380 -22.02 -11.79 8.12
N ASP A 381 -21.77 -10.49 8.32
CA ASP A 381 -22.81 -9.49 8.57
C ASP A 381 -23.79 -9.40 7.39
N ASN A 382 -23.26 -9.27 6.17
CA ASN A 382 -24.09 -9.26 4.97
C ASN A 382 -24.79 -10.60 4.72
N VAL A 383 -24.13 -11.73 5.02
CA VAL A 383 -24.75 -13.07 4.90
C VAL A 383 -25.94 -13.19 5.85
N GLN A 384 -25.80 -12.80 7.12
CA GLN A 384 -26.89 -12.82 8.09
C GLN A 384 -28.03 -11.88 7.70
N LEU A 385 -27.69 -10.67 7.24
CA LEU A 385 -28.67 -9.69 6.76
C LEU A 385 -29.49 -10.27 5.59
N LEU A 386 -28.83 -10.84 4.58
CA LEU A 386 -29.49 -11.41 3.40
C LEU A 386 -30.33 -12.64 3.75
N LEU A 387 -29.86 -13.51 4.64
CA LEU A 387 -30.61 -14.69 5.09
C LEU A 387 -31.86 -14.34 5.91
N SER A 388 -31.93 -13.13 6.47
CA SER A 388 -33.12 -12.64 7.18
C SER A 388 -34.22 -12.11 6.25
N MET A 389 -33.92 -11.93 4.95
CA MET A 389 -34.88 -11.43 3.97
C MET A 389 -35.85 -12.52 3.52
N ASP A 390 -37.14 -12.18 3.49
CA ASP A 390 -38.17 -13.06 2.93
C ASP A 390 -37.91 -13.29 1.43
N GLY A 391 -37.89 -14.56 1.02
CA GLY A 391 -37.75 -14.95 -0.39
C GLY A 391 -36.32 -15.04 -0.92
N ILE A 392 -35.30 -14.94 -0.07
CA ILE A 392 -33.90 -15.17 -0.47
C ILE A 392 -33.66 -16.62 -0.93
N ASP A 393 -33.07 -16.80 -2.10
CA ASP A 393 -32.67 -18.12 -2.61
C ASP A 393 -31.26 -18.48 -2.13
N SER A 394 -31.21 -19.39 -1.16
CA SER A 394 -29.96 -19.90 -0.58
C SER A 394 -29.35 -21.07 -1.35
N MET A 395 -30.03 -21.56 -2.39
CA MET A 395 -29.71 -22.80 -3.10
C MET A 395 -29.50 -22.61 -4.60
N GLN A 396 -29.52 -21.37 -5.10
CA GLN A 396 -29.25 -21.08 -6.51
C GLN A 396 -27.75 -21.22 -6.84
N PRO A 397 -27.34 -22.23 -7.63
CA PRO A 397 -25.95 -22.35 -8.03
C PRO A 397 -25.57 -21.31 -9.09
N ASP A 398 -24.31 -20.91 -9.10
CA ASP A 398 -23.73 -20.11 -10.18
C ASP A 398 -23.53 -20.95 -11.48
N ILE A 399 -23.03 -20.34 -12.56
CA ILE A 399 -22.87 -21.04 -13.85
C ILE A 399 -21.87 -22.22 -13.81
N ILE A 400 -21.04 -22.32 -12.77
CA ILE A 400 -20.10 -23.44 -12.56
C ILE A 400 -20.61 -24.45 -11.52
N GLY A 401 -21.84 -24.27 -11.03
CA GLY A 401 -22.46 -25.17 -10.06
C GLY A 401 -22.10 -24.88 -8.60
N LEU A 402 -21.47 -23.75 -8.30
CA LEU A 402 -21.11 -23.39 -6.93
C LEU A 402 -22.35 -22.85 -6.19
N MET A 403 -22.70 -23.51 -5.07
CA MET A 403 -23.81 -23.05 -4.22
C MET A 403 -23.38 -21.83 -3.38
N PRO A 404 -24.33 -20.92 -3.04
CA PRO A 404 -24.01 -19.69 -2.31
C PRO A 404 -23.26 -19.90 -1.00
N LEU A 405 -23.58 -20.97 -0.26
CA LEU A 405 -23.01 -21.26 1.07
C LEU A 405 -22.00 -22.43 1.05
N ALA A 406 -21.51 -22.86 -0.12
CA ALA A 406 -20.70 -24.08 -0.26
C ALA A 406 -19.33 -24.06 0.44
N GLY A 407 -18.86 -22.89 0.90
CA GLY A 407 -17.52 -22.70 1.48
C GLY A 407 -17.47 -21.82 2.72
N LEU A 408 -18.61 -21.63 3.40
CA LEU A 408 -18.70 -20.94 4.69
C LEU A 408 -18.33 -21.85 5.87
#